data_AF-A0A950ZHA8-F1
#
_entry.id   AF-A0A950ZHA8-F1
#
_cell.length_a   1.000
_cell.length_b   1.000
_cell.length_c   1.000
_cell.angle_alpha   90.00
_cell.angle_beta   90.00
_cell.angle_gamma   90.00
#
_symmetry.space_group_name_H-M   'P 1'
#
loop_
_entity.id
_entity.type
_entity.pdbx_description
1 polymer ?
#
loop_
_entity_poly.entity_id
_entity_poly.type
_entity_poly.pdbx_seq_one_letter_code
_entity_poly.pdbx_strand_id
1 'polypeptide(L)'
;MDTRAGSVAFLAAALHLLAALSLLLLLQPALPGAAYPARIAYLETHRAAWTLGWLTWQLAAMSLLALMAVLALRFRGTVAVTAMCIAAAAFSIDFASESRYMGVLPELRGDAFAALDRELDVLIGFAANGLYTIALALLVGAGWRALPSAARILAVPVVASGLALAAASLAHDARAETISSAVLFPLLVLWMIVVGLWLRRNA
;
A
#
# COMPACT_ATOMS: atom_id res chain seq x y z
N MET A 1 23.44 -13.66 6.70
CA MET A 1 22.58 -13.08 5.63
C MET A 1 21.66 -11.98 6.19
N ASP A 2 21.84 -11.59 7.46
CA ASP A 2 20.70 -11.21 8.28
C ASP A 2 20.59 -9.70 8.62
N THR A 3 21.69 -8.95 8.52
CA THR A 3 21.62 -7.47 8.54
C THR A 3 20.84 -6.92 7.34
N ARG A 4 20.89 -7.64 6.21
CA ARG A 4 20.18 -7.28 4.97
C ARG A 4 18.66 -7.36 5.14
N ALA A 5 18.15 -8.37 5.86
CA ALA A 5 16.72 -8.54 6.12
C ALA A 5 16.13 -7.34 6.86
N GLY A 6 16.81 -6.87 7.92
CA GLY A 6 16.39 -5.67 8.63
C GLY A 6 16.43 -4.41 7.76
N SER A 7 17.43 -4.27 6.89
CA SER A 7 17.51 -3.13 5.96
C SER A 7 16.37 -3.11 4.94
N VAL A 8 15.86 -4.26 4.49
CA VAL A 8 14.66 -4.33 3.63
C VAL A 8 13.44 -3.74 4.36
N ALA A 9 13.25 -4.07 5.64
CA ALA A 9 12.14 -3.53 6.42
C ALA A 9 12.24 -2.01 6.63
N PHE A 10 13.44 -1.48 6.89
CA PHE A 10 13.64 -0.03 7.02
C PHE A 10 13.47 0.70 5.69
N LEU A 11 13.93 0.12 4.58
CA LEU A 11 13.68 0.66 3.25
C LEU A 11 12.17 0.72 2.97
N ALA A 12 11.45 -0.35 3.27
CA ALA A 12 10.00 -0.38 3.11
C ALA A 12 9.31 0.69 3.96
N ALA A 13 9.70 0.84 5.22
CA ALA A 13 9.17 1.88 6.10
C ALA A 13 9.41 3.29 5.53
N ALA A 14 10.63 3.58 5.06
CA ALA A 14 10.98 4.87 4.49
C ALA A 14 10.19 5.18 3.21
N LEU A 15 10.03 4.20 2.32
CA LEU A 15 9.29 4.37 1.07
C LEU A 15 7.78 4.54 1.31
N HIS A 16 7.18 3.83 2.27
CA HIS A 16 5.78 4.05 2.63
C HIS A 16 5.55 5.41 3.30
N LEU A 17 6.50 5.87 4.11
CA LEU A 17 6.43 7.23 4.66
C LEU A 17 6.49 8.27 3.54
N LEU A 18 7.40 8.10 2.59
CA LEU A 18 7.50 8.98 1.42
C LEU A 18 6.25 8.94 0.54
N ALA A 19 5.67 7.77 0.33
CA ALA A 19 4.43 7.58 -0.42
C ALA A 19 3.23 8.24 0.29
N ALA A 20 3.11 8.07 1.61
CA ALA A 20 2.06 8.73 2.40
C ALA A 20 2.20 10.27 2.39
N LEU A 21 3.43 10.79 2.43
CA LEU A 21 3.68 12.22 2.25
C LEU A 21 3.34 12.67 0.83
N SER A 22 3.67 11.87 -0.18
CA SER A 22 3.34 12.17 -1.58
C SER A 22 1.82 12.16 -1.81
N LEU A 23 1.09 11.26 -1.15
CA LEU A 23 -0.37 11.25 -1.16
C LEU A 23 -0.91 12.59 -0.66
N LEU A 24 -0.45 13.05 0.50
CA LEU A 24 -0.90 14.31 1.11
C LEU A 24 -0.52 15.55 0.29
N LEU A 25 0.69 15.58 -0.28
CA LEU A 25 1.27 16.79 -0.87
C LEU A 25 1.09 16.88 -2.38
N LEU A 26 1.04 15.75 -3.09
CA LEU A 26 1.10 15.69 -4.56
C LEU A 26 -0.15 15.06 -5.18
N LEU A 27 -0.75 14.04 -4.56
CA LEU A 27 -1.83 13.29 -5.19
C LEU A 27 -3.23 13.77 -4.78
N GLN A 28 -3.40 14.19 -3.52
CA GLN A 28 -4.70 14.53 -2.94
C GLN A 28 -5.57 15.45 -3.84
N PRO A 29 -5.05 16.50 -4.50
CA PRO A 29 -5.87 17.38 -5.33
C PRO A 29 -6.52 16.70 -6.54
N ALA A 30 -5.97 15.58 -7.01
CA ALA A 30 -6.45 14.82 -8.16
C ALA A 30 -7.10 13.48 -7.81
N LEU A 31 -7.29 13.18 -6.51
CA LEU A 31 -7.93 11.96 -6.03
C LEU A 31 -9.44 12.14 -5.77
N PRO A 32 -10.20 11.04 -5.58
CA PRO A 32 -11.60 11.09 -5.17
C PRO A 32 -11.81 12.00 -3.94
N GLY A 33 -12.88 12.80 -3.98
CA GLY A 33 -13.19 13.84 -2.97
C GLY A 33 -13.23 15.26 -3.54
N ALA A 34 -12.51 15.51 -4.63
CA ALA A 34 -12.66 16.72 -5.45
C ALA A 34 -13.57 16.47 -6.66
N ALA A 35 -14.20 17.53 -7.19
CA ALA A 35 -15.01 17.45 -8.40
C ALA A 35 -14.12 17.16 -9.63
N TYR A 36 -14.62 16.38 -10.59
CA TYR A 36 -13.83 15.97 -11.77
C TYR A 36 -13.19 17.13 -12.54
N PRO A 37 -13.84 18.29 -12.79
CA PRO A 37 -13.20 19.39 -13.49
C PRO A 37 -11.94 19.92 -12.77
N ALA A 38 -11.96 19.98 -11.43
CA ALA A 38 -10.81 20.43 -10.64
C ALA A 38 -9.66 19.42 -10.71
N ARG A 39 -9.98 18.12 -10.65
CA ARG A 39 -9.00 17.04 -10.74
C ARG A 39 -8.33 16.99 -12.11
N ILE A 40 -9.11 17.11 -13.18
CA ILE A 40 -8.61 17.19 -14.55
C ILE A 40 -7.68 18.40 -14.72
N ALA A 41 -8.10 19.59 -14.25
CA ALA A 41 -7.28 20.80 -14.32
C ALA A 41 -5.95 20.65 -13.56
N TYR A 42 -5.97 19.96 -12.41
CA TYR A 42 -4.73 19.63 -11.70
C TYR A 42 -3.81 18.73 -12.53
N LEU A 43 -4.34 17.65 -13.11
CA LEU A 43 -3.55 16.72 -13.93
C LEU A 43 -2.93 17.38 -15.17
N GLU A 44 -3.61 18.35 -15.77
CA GLU A 44 -3.10 19.13 -16.90
C GLU A 44 -1.90 20.00 -16.52
N THR A 45 -1.90 20.54 -15.31
CA THR A 45 -0.90 21.52 -14.85
C THR A 45 0.21 20.93 -13.98
N HIS A 46 -0.03 19.76 -13.38
CA HIS A 46 0.85 19.14 -12.37
C HIS A 46 1.24 17.69 -12.71
N ARG A 47 1.30 17.35 -13.99
CA ARG A 47 1.60 15.97 -14.47
C ARG A 47 2.88 15.37 -13.87
N ALA A 48 3.92 16.18 -13.69
CA ALA A 48 5.17 15.72 -13.07
C ALA A 48 4.97 15.34 -11.60
N ALA A 49 4.27 16.18 -10.82
CA ALA A 49 3.97 15.89 -9.42
C ALA A 49 3.09 14.63 -9.27
N TRP A 50 2.08 14.50 -10.14
CA TRP A 50 1.23 13.32 -10.21
C TRP A 50 2.03 12.04 -10.48
N THR A 51 2.90 12.07 -11.50
CA THR A 51 3.74 10.92 -11.87
C THR A 51 4.71 10.56 -10.75
N LEU A 52 5.39 11.55 -10.17
CA LEU A 52 6.31 11.33 -9.05
C LEU A 52 5.58 10.78 -7.82
N GLY A 53 4.37 11.25 -7.54
CA GLY A 53 3.55 10.74 -6.44
C GLY A 53 3.23 9.26 -6.59
N TRP A 54 2.81 8.80 -7.77
CA TRP A 54 2.54 7.38 -8.00
C TRP A 54 3.81 6.53 -8.08
N LEU A 55 4.93 7.07 -8.56
CA LEU A 55 6.22 6.36 -8.52
C LEU A 55 6.66 6.03 -7.10
N THR A 56 6.41 6.91 -6.12
CA THR A 56 6.75 6.60 -4.72
C THR A 56 5.87 5.47 -4.17
N TRP A 57 4.61 5.39 -4.57
CA TRP A 57 3.72 4.28 -4.23
C TRP A 57 4.17 2.94 -4.85
N GLN A 58 4.56 2.91 -6.12
CA GLN A 58 5.11 1.69 -6.72
C GLN A 58 6.37 1.19 -5.99
N LEU A 59 7.29 2.11 -5.66
CA LEU A 59 8.48 1.77 -4.90
C LEU A 59 8.13 1.24 -3.51
N ALA A 60 7.13 1.83 -2.85
CA ALA A 60 6.60 1.34 -1.58
C ALA A 60 6.04 -0.09 -1.75
N ALA A 61 5.17 -0.34 -2.72
CA ALA A 61 4.58 -1.65 -3.00
C ALA A 61 5.65 -2.74 -3.30
N MET A 62 6.66 -2.40 -4.11
CA MET A 62 7.81 -3.28 -4.39
C MET A 62 8.58 -3.63 -3.11
N SER A 63 8.86 -2.63 -2.27
CA SER A 63 9.59 -2.84 -1.02
C SER A 63 8.79 -3.62 0.03
N LEU A 64 7.46 -3.47 0.06
CA LEU A 64 6.57 -4.29 0.88
C LEU A 64 6.61 -5.74 0.42
N LEU A 65 6.53 -5.99 -0.90
CA LEU A 65 6.63 -7.34 -1.45
C LEU A 65 7.96 -8.00 -1.09
N ALA A 66 9.07 -7.25 -1.17
CA ALA A 66 10.38 -7.74 -0.74
C ALA A 66 10.43 -8.07 0.77
N LEU A 67 9.83 -7.23 1.62
CA LEU A 67 9.72 -7.50 3.06
C LEU A 67 8.88 -8.75 3.32
N MET A 68 7.75 -8.91 2.64
CA MET A 68 6.90 -10.08 2.74
C MET A 68 7.63 -11.36 2.30
N ALA A 69 8.46 -11.29 1.26
CA ALA A 69 9.31 -12.40 0.84
C ALA A 69 10.32 -12.79 1.93
N VAL A 70 10.98 -11.81 2.55
CA VAL A 70 11.91 -12.04 3.68
C VAL A 70 11.19 -12.75 4.82
N LEU A 71 9.99 -12.30 5.20
CA LEU A 71 9.20 -12.91 6.26
C LEU A 71 8.72 -14.32 5.88
N ALA A 72 8.28 -14.51 4.64
CA ALA A 72 7.81 -15.81 4.16
C ALA A 72 8.93 -16.87 4.19
N LEU A 73 10.14 -16.51 3.75
CA LEU A 73 11.32 -17.37 3.82
C LEU A 73 11.71 -17.71 5.26
N ARG A 74 11.51 -16.77 6.20
CA ARG A 74 11.83 -16.96 7.61
C ARG A 74 10.82 -17.86 8.33
N PHE A 75 9.52 -17.64 8.12
CA PHE A 75 8.47 -18.40 8.80
C PHE A 75 8.26 -19.80 8.21
N ARG A 76 8.50 -19.95 6.89
CA ARG A 76 8.35 -21.21 6.14
C ARG A 76 6.90 -21.75 6.20
N GLY A 77 6.66 -22.83 5.45
CA GLY A 77 5.36 -23.51 5.43
C GLY A 77 4.36 -22.93 4.43
N THR A 78 3.25 -23.66 4.24
CA THR A 78 2.26 -23.38 3.20
C THR A 78 1.57 -22.04 3.39
N VAL A 79 1.23 -21.65 4.62
CA VAL A 79 0.58 -20.36 4.93
C VAL A 79 1.46 -19.19 4.50
N ALA A 80 2.76 -19.24 4.79
CA ALA A 80 3.70 -18.20 4.41
C ALA A 80 3.85 -18.07 2.89
N VAL A 81 3.87 -19.20 2.18
CA VAL A 81 3.92 -19.23 0.70
C VAL A 81 2.62 -18.67 0.11
N THR A 82 1.45 -19.09 0.61
CA THR A 82 0.15 -18.56 0.19
C THR A 82 0.08 -17.06 0.38
N ALA A 83 0.52 -16.55 1.52
CA ALA A 83 0.55 -15.12 1.79
C ALA A 83 1.46 -14.37 0.79
N MET A 84 2.62 -14.94 0.45
CA MET A 84 3.51 -14.37 -0.56
C MET A 84 2.88 -14.35 -1.96
N CYS A 85 2.17 -15.42 -2.36
CA CYS A 85 1.45 -15.45 -3.64
C CYS A 85 0.34 -14.39 -3.69
N ILE A 86 -0.42 -14.22 -2.60
CA ILE A 86 -1.45 -13.18 -2.49
C ILE A 86 -0.82 -11.78 -2.58
N ALA A 87 0.31 -11.56 -1.89
CA ALA A 87 1.04 -10.29 -1.97
C ALA A 87 1.55 -9.98 -3.37
N ALA A 88 2.03 -10.99 -4.11
CA ALA A 88 2.46 -10.83 -5.49
C ALA A 88 1.29 -10.51 -6.44
N ALA A 89 0.12 -11.10 -6.20
CA ALA A 89 -1.10 -10.75 -6.93
C ALA A 89 -1.53 -9.30 -6.63
N ALA A 90 -1.52 -8.90 -5.35
CA ALA A 90 -1.79 -7.53 -4.94
C ALA A 90 -0.87 -6.53 -5.64
N PHE A 91 0.45 -6.79 -5.60
CA PHE A 91 1.46 -5.98 -6.28
C PHE A 91 1.21 -5.84 -7.78
N SER A 92 0.82 -6.93 -8.44
CA SER A 92 0.58 -6.92 -9.89
C SER A 92 -0.60 -6.02 -10.25
N ILE A 93 -1.66 -6.02 -9.43
CA ILE A 93 -2.83 -5.15 -9.60
C ILE A 93 -2.43 -3.70 -9.35
N ASP A 94 -1.73 -3.41 -8.26
CA ASP A 94 -1.27 -2.08 -7.89
C ASP A 94 -0.37 -1.49 -8.99
N PHE A 95 0.67 -2.22 -9.38
CA PHE A 95 1.63 -1.78 -10.38
C PHE A 95 0.96 -1.44 -11.72
N ALA A 96 0.02 -2.29 -12.18
CA ALA A 96 -0.72 -2.06 -13.41
C ALA A 96 -1.66 -0.85 -13.29
N SER A 97 -2.34 -0.70 -12.16
CA SER A 97 -3.33 0.36 -11.92
C SER A 97 -2.66 1.72 -11.75
N GLU A 98 -1.58 1.79 -10.97
CA GLU A 98 -0.79 3.00 -10.78
C GLU A 98 -0.10 3.44 -12.08
N SER A 99 0.34 2.49 -12.90
CA SER A 99 0.83 2.78 -14.25
C SER A 99 -0.23 3.43 -15.14
N ARG A 100 -1.50 3.00 -15.03
CA ARG A 100 -2.63 3.62 -15.73
C ARG A 100 -2.97 4.99 -15.16
N TYR A 101 -2.89 5.18 -13.84
CA TYR A 101 -3.03 6.49 -13.23
C TYR A 101 -1.99 7.47 -13.78
N MET A 102 -0.73 7.07 -13.93
CA MET A 102 0.32 7.95 -14.46
C MET A 102 0.21 8.19 -15.97
N GLY A 103 -0.04 7.14 -16.76
CA GLY A 103 0.12 7.17 -18.20
C GLY A 103 -1.16 7.44 -18.99
N VAL A 104 -2.31 6.98 -18.49
CA VAL A 104 -3.56 6.95 -19.26
C VAL A 104 -4.57 7.96 -18.72
N LEU A 105 -4.83 7.96 -17.42
CA LEU A 105 -5.85 8.84 -16.84
C LEU A 105 -5.68 10.33 -17.17
N PRO A 106 -4.45 10.91 -17.18
CA PRO A 106 -4.25 12.33 -17.47
C PRO A 106 -4.63 12.73 -18.90
N GLU A 107 -4.79 11.78 -19.81
CA GLU A 107 -5.19 12.00 -21.21
C GLU A 107 -6.72 11.98 -21.40
N LEU A 108 -7.47 11.51 -20.41
CA LEU A 108 -8.92 11.32 -20.53
C LEU A 108 -9.72 12.51 -20.00
N ARG A 109 -10.92 12.71 -20.55
CA ARG A 109 -11.87 13.75 -20.13
C ARG A 109 -13.29 13.19 -20.07
N GLY A 110 -14.19 13.90 -19.41
CA GLY A 110 -15.63 13.56 -19.35
C GLY A 110 -15.89 12.16 -18.79
N ASP A 111 -16.82 11.44 -19.41
CA ASP A 111 -17.26 10.11 -18.93
C ASP A 111 -16.15 9.06 -18.95
N ALA A 112 -15.22 9.14 -19.91
CA ALA A 112 -14.09 8.22 -19.99
C ALA A 112 -13.14 8.39 -18.79
N PHE A 113 -12.92 9.62 -18.35
CA PHE A 113 -12.17 9.91 -17.12
C PHE A 113 -12.88 9.31 -15.91
N ALA A 114 -14.18 9.60 -15.75
CA ALA A 114 -14.96 9.13 -14.61
C ALA A 114 -15.10 7.60 -14.54
N ALA A 115 -15.13 6.93 -15.69
CA ALA A 115 -15.16 5.47 -15.76
C ALA A 115 -13.82 4.86 -15.33
N LEU A 116 -12.72 5.32 -15.91
CA LEU A 116 -11.39 4.80 -15.57
C LEU A 116 -11.02 5.12 -14.12
N ASP A 117 -11.32 6.32 -13.65
CA ASP A 117 -11.04 6.74 -12.29
C ASP A 117 -11.69 5.84 -11.23
N ARG A 118 -13.00 5.55 -11.39
CA ARG A 118 -13.71 4.63 -10.50
C ARG A 118 -13.19 3.19 -10.58
N GLU A 119 -12.81 2.75 -11.77
CA GLU A 119 -12.20 1.42 -11.95
C GLU A 119 -10.87 1.33 -11.19
N LEU A 120 -9.98 2.31 -11.37
CA LEU A 120 -8.66 2.33 -10.73
C LEU A 120 -8.77 2.47 -9.20
N ASP A 121 -9.71 3.27 -8.71
CA ASP A 121 -10.04 3.40 -7.30
C ASP A 121 -10.40 2.05 -6.67
N VAL A 122 -11.28 1.26 -7.30
CA VAL A 122 -11.62 -0.09 -6.83
C VAL A 122 -10.44 -1.05 -6.93
N LEU A 123 -9.67 -1.01 -8.02
CA LEU A 123 -8.54 -1.90 -8.21
C LEU A 123 -7.44 -1.67 -7.16
N ILE A 124 -7.12 -0.41 -6.85
CA ILE A 124 -6.07 -0.06 -5.89
C ILE A 124 -6.63 -0.12 -4.46
N GLY A 125 -7.68 0.65 -4.19
CA GLY A 125 -8.24 0.84 -2.87
C GLY A 125 -8.86 -0.43 -2.30
N PHE A 126 -9.64 -1.18 -3.11
CA PHE A 126 -10.25 -2.44 -2.66
C PHE A 126 -9.37 -3.66 -2.96
N ALA A 127 -9.06 -3.92 -4.23
CA ALA A 127 -8.46 -5.20 -4.60
C ALA A 127 -7.00 -5.32 -4.12
N ALA A 128 -6.12 -4.39 -4.50
CA ALA A 128 -4.70 -4.44 -4.12
C ALA A 128 -4.52 -4.29 -2.61
N ASN A 129 -5.04 -3.22 -1.99
CA ASN A 129 -4.93 -3.01 -0.55
C ASN A 129 -5.60 -4.12 0.28
N GLY A 130 -6.73 -4.66 -0.16
CA GLY A 130 -7.39 -5.79 0.48
C GLY A 130 -6.52 -7.05 0.45
N LEU A 131 -5.96 -7.40 -0.71
CA LEU A 131 -5.08 -8.56 -0.86
C LEU A 131 -3.78 -8.39 -0.06
N TYR A 132 -3.15 -7.21 -0.07
CA TYR A 132 -1.99 -6.92 0.78
C TYR A 132 -2.32 -7.10 2.26
N THR A 133 -3.49 -6.63 2.69
CA THR A 133 -3.94 -6.74 4.08
C THR A 133 -4.15 -8.21 4.48
N ILE A 134 -4.77 -9.01 3.62
CA ILE A 134 -4.94 -10.46 3.83
C ILE A 134 -3.58 -11.16 3.89
N ALA A 135 -2.67 -10.85 2.96
CA ALA A 135 -1.32 -11.40 2.95
C ALA A 135 -0.56 -11.07 4.24
N LEU A 136 -0.65 -9.83 4.72
CA LEU A 136 -0.06 -9.41 5.99
C LEU A 136 -0.64 -10.20 7.17
N ALA A 137 -1.97 -10.33 7.24
CA ALA A 137 -2.64 -11.08 8.31
C ALA A 137 -2.19 -12.56 8.35
N LEU A 138 -2.10 -13.20 7.17
CA LEU A 138 -1.60 -14.57 7.04
C LEU A 138 -0.13 -14.70 7.44
N LEU A 139 0.74 -13.77 7.02
CA LEU A 139 2.15 -13.76 7.40
C LEU A 139 2.34 -13.56 8.91
N VAL A 140 1.59 -12.65 9.52
CA VAL A 140 1.60 -12.43 10.97
C VAL A 140 1.11 -13.67 11.71
N GLY A 141 0.08 -14.35 11.19
CA GLY A 141 -0.40 -15.63 11.71
C GLY A 141 0.66 -16.73 11.65
N ALA A 142 1.31 -16.91 10.49
CA ALA A 142 2.39 -17.89 10.30
C ALA A 142 3.58 -17.62 11.23
N GLY A 143 3.91 -16.33 11.44
CA GLY A 143 5.01 -15.88 12.29
C GLY A 143 4.64 -15.59 13.75
N TRP A 144 3.42 -15.90 14.21
CA TRP A 144 2.88 -15.35 15.46
C TRP A 144 3.76 -15.59 16.69
N ARG A 145 4.36 -16.78 16.82
CA ARG A 145 5.25 -17.09 17.96
C ARG A 145 6.66 -16.53 17.82
N ALA A 146 7.09 -16.24 16.59
CA ALA A 146 8.42 -15.72 16.30
C ALA A 146 8.49 -14.18 16.37
N LEU A 147 7.39 -13.50 16.05
CA LEU A 147 7.30 -12.05 16.06
C LEU A 147 7.32 -11.48 17.49
N PRO A 148 7.97 -10.32 17.70
CA PRO A 148 7.93 -9.64 19.00
C PRO A 148 6.50 -9.20 19.32
N SER A 149 6.15 -9.08 20.60
CA SER A 149 4.81 -8.64 21.05
C SER A 149 4.40 -7.31 20.42
N ALA A 150 5.30 -6.34 20.33
CA ALA A 150 5.04 -5.05 19.71
C ALA A 150 4.57 -5.18 18.25
N ALA A 151 5.23 -6.01 17.43
CA ALA A 151 4.83 -6.22 16.04
C ALA A 151 3.45 -6.89 15.93
N ARG A 152 3.13 -7.83 16.83
CA ARG A 152 1.81 -8.48 16.88
C ARG A 152 0.71 -7.51 17.24
N ILE A 153 0.93 -6.69 18.28
CA ILE A 153 -0.03 -5.70 18.74
C ILE A 153 -0.29 -4.67 17.65
N LEU A 154 0.76 -4.18 16.98
CA LEU A 154 0.64 -3.23 15.87
C LEU A 154 -0.01 -3.83 14.63
N ALA A 155 0.15 -5.13 14.37
CA ALA A 155 -0.48 -5.77 13.22
C ALA A 155 -2.01 -5.73 13.28
N VAL A 156 -2.61 -5.79 14.48
CA VAL A 156 -4.07 -5.77 14.64
C VAL A 156 -4.71 -4.50 14.05
N PRO A 157 -4.35 -3.27 14.49
CA PRO A 157 -4.92 -2.06 13.91
C PRO A 157 -4.47 -1.81 12.47
N VAL A 158 -3.29 -2.29 12.04
CA VAL A 158 -2.89 -2.25 10.62
C VAL A 158 -3.85 -3.10 9.77
N VAL A 159 -4.12 -4.34 10.16
CA VAL A 159 -5.05 -5.20 9.42
C VAL A 159 -6.46 -4.64 9.45
N ALA A 160 -6.94 -4.15 10.60
CA ALA A 160 -8.27 -3.57 10.72
C ALA A 160 -8.44 -2.33 9.82
N SER A 161 -7.46 -1.41 9.81
CA SER A 161 -7.51 -0.21 8.97
C SER A 161 -7.33 -0.52 7.48
N GLY A 162 -6.53 -1.54 7.12
CA GLY A 162 -6.42 -2.02 5.74
C GLY A 162 -7.72 -2.62 5.21
N LEU A 163 -8.42 -3.41 6.02
CA LEU A 163 -9.74 -3.93 5.67
C LEU A 163 -10.79 -2.82 5.58
N ALA A 164 -10.73 -1.83 6.48
CA ALA A 164 -11.61 -0.66 6.44
C ALA A 164 -11.39 0.19 5.18
N LEU A 165 -10.13 0.41 4.78
CA LEU A 165 -9.78 1.08 3.53
C LEU A 165 -10.34 0.34 2.32
N ALA A 166 -10.17 -0.99 2.27
CA ALA A 166 -10.68 -1.80 1.19
C ALA A 166 -12.21 -1.75 1.10
N ALA A 167 -12.89 -1.84 2.24
CA ALA A 167 -14.35 -1.72 2.30
C ALA A 167 -14.84 -0.32 1.87
N ALA A 168 -14.15 0.74 2.29
CA ALA A 168 -14.47 2.11 1.91
C ALA A 168 -14.34 2.33 0.40
N SER A 169 -13.27 1.81 -0.20
CA SER A 169 -13.02 1.89 -1.65
C SER A 169 -14.07 1.12 -2.46
N LEU A 170 -14.47 -0.05 -1.98
CA LEU A 170 -15.57 -0.82 -2.60
C LEU A 170 -16.92 -0.08 -2.51
N ALA A 171 -17.13 0.69 -1.44
CA ALA A 171 -18.31 1.51 -1.23
C ALA A 171 -18.23 2.90 -1.91
N HIS A 172 -17.09 3.25 -2.51
CA HIS A 172 -16.79 4.57 -3.05
C HIS A 172 -16.98 5.71 -2.01
N ASP A 173 -16.58 5.46 -0.76
CA ASP A 173 -16.63 6.46 0.32
C ASP A 173 -15.24 7.11 0.52
N ALA A 174 -15.00 8.18 -0.23
CA ALA A 174 -13.74 8.94 -0.19
C ALA A 174 -13.37 9.45 1.22
N ARG A 175 -14.35 9.73 2.09
CA ARG A 175 -14.08 10.17 3.46
C ARG A 175 -13.57 9.00 4.30
N ALA A 176 -14.22 7.86 4.22
CA ALA A 176 -13.80 6.65 4.92
C ALA A 176 -12.45 6.14 4.41
N GLU A 177 -12.17 6.23 3.11
CA GLU A 177 -10.85 5.93 2.52
C GLU A 177 -9.76 6.84 3.09
N THR A 178 -10.02 8.15 3.13
CA THR A 178 -9.08 9.14 3.67
C THR A 178 -8.75 8.85 5.13
N ILE A 179 -9.76 8.60 5.96
CA ILE A 179 -9.58 8.30 7.39
C ILE A 179 -8.82 6.98 7.55
N SER A 180 -9.22 5.93 6.83
CA SER A 180 -8.59 4.62 6.93
C SER A 180 -7.13 4.67 6.50
N SER A 181 -6.81 5.38 5.42
CA SER A 181 -5.44 5.61 4.94
C SER A 181 -4.60 6.38 5.96
N ALA A 182 -5.15 7.45 6.54
CA ALA A 182 -4.46 8.27 7.54
C ALA A 182 -4.11 7.50 8.81
N VAL A 183 -4.88 6.46 9.14
CA VAL A 183 -4.59 5.54 10.25
C VAL A 183 -3.63 4.42 9.80
N LEU A 184 -3.89 3.81 8.65
CA LEU A 184 -3.16 2.65 8.14
C LEU A 184 -1.68 2.94 7.93
N PHE A 185 -1.34 3.97 7.16
CA PHE A 185 0.04 4.15 6.71
C PHE A 185 1.02 4.47 7.86
N PRO A 186 0.70 5.36 8.83
CA PRO A 186 1.57 5.56 9.99
C PRO A 186 1.77 4.29 10.83
N LEU A 187 0.70 3.51 11.04
CA LEU A 187 0.79 2.25 11.78
C LEU A 187 1.61 1.20 11.03
N LEU A 188 1.44 1.12 9.71
CA LEU A 188 2.19 0.22 8.84
C LEU A 188 3.69 0.57 8.85
N VAL A 189 4.04 1.85 8.74
CA VAL A 189 5.43 2.33 8.85
C VAL A 189 6.02 1.95 10.21
N LEU A 190 5.29 2.19 11.31
CA LEU A 190 5.73 1.82 12.64
C LEU A 190 5.91 0.31 12.79
N TRP A 191 4.99 -0.49 12.24
CA TRP A 191 5.09 -1.94 12.22
C TRP A 191 6.34 -2.42 11.48
N MET A 192 6.62 -1.87 10.30
CA MET A 192 7.83 -2.20 9.52
C MET A 192 9.12 -1.84 10.27
N ILE A 193 9.15 -0.70 10.98
CA ILE A 193 10.29 -0.32 11.83
C ILE A 193 10.51 -1.35 12.94
N VAL A 194 9.45 -1.75 13.65
CA VAL A 194 9.53 -2.76 14.72
C VAL A 194 10.01 -4.10 14.18
N VAL A 195 9.49 -4.54 13.03
CA VAL A 195 9.94 -5.75 12.34
C VAL A 195 11.40 -5.64 11.92
N GLY A 196 11.84 -4.50 11.39
CA GLY A 196 13.24 -4.26 11.00
C GLY A 196 14.21 -4.34 12.17
N LEU A 197 13.84 -3.74 13.32
CA LEU A 197 14.61 -3.84 14.56
C LEU A 197 14.71 -5.27 15.06
N TRP A 198 13.61 -6.02 15.00
CA TRP A 198 13.58 -7.43 15.39
C TRP A 198 14.43 -8.30 14.46
N LEU A 199 14.31 -8.11 13.14
CA LEU A 199 15.11 -8.84 12.14
C LEU A 199 16.60 -8.60 12.36
N ARG A 200 17.04 -7.37 12.66
CA ARG A 200 18.45 -7.08 12.96
C ARG A 200 18.98 -7.72 14.24
N ARG A 201 18.12 -7.95 15.23
CA ARG A 201 18.52 -8.54 16.53
C ARG A 201 18.54 -10.07 16.51
N ASN A 202 17.73 -10.68 15.65
CA ASN A 202 17.55 -12.13 15.55
C ASN A 202 18.13 -12.66 14.24
N ALA A 203 19.23 -12.01 13.86
CA ALA A 203 20.03 -12.14 12.66
C ALA A 203 21.27 -12.96 12.95
#